data_AF-A0A9X4B6C0-F1
#
_entry.id   AF-A0A9X4B6C0-F1
#
_cell.length_a   1.000
_cell.length_b   1.000
_cell.length_c   1.000
_cell.angle_alpha   90.00
_cell.angle_beta   90.00
_cell.angle_gamma   90.00
#
_symmetry.space_group_name_H-M   'P 1'
#
loop_
_entity.id
_entity.type
_entity.pdbx_description
1 polymer ?
#
loop_
_entity_poly.entity_id
_entity_poly.type
_entity_poly.pdbx_seq_one_letter_code
_entity_poly.pdbx_strand_id
1 'polypeptide(L)'
;MKQLQKAIQTIKEGKWKLEAAVFSLGCTFGIPEFVYAVDPQTKLVEAGNKVKAILTALVAVVGAIAATKIVVKYLPYLDDPMEKNNMYKSLTTVLLVTAIGGALVWIVPWAYGLFN
;
A
#
# COMPACT_ATOMS: atom_id res chain seq x y z
N MET A 1 -28.51 4.49 16.88
CA MET A 1 -28.50 3.32 15.96
C MET A 1 -28.74 3.66 14.48
N LYS A 2 -29.81 4.37 14.08
CA LYS A 2 -30.11 4.67 12.66
C LYS A 2 -29.05 5.53 11.93
N GLN A 3 -28.43 6.48 12.62
CA GLN A 3 -27.38 7.35 12.03
C GLN A 3 -26.06 6.59 11.75
N LEU A 4 -25.73 5.63 12.61
CA LEU A 4 -24.55 4.78 12.48
C LEU A 4 -24.68 3.84 11.28
N GLN A 5 -25.85 3.23 11.09
CA GLN A 5 -26.15 2.38 9.92
C GLN A 5 -26.08 3.16 8.61
N LYS A 6 -26.53 4.42 8.62
CA LYS A 6 -26.46 5.33 7.47
C LYS A 6 -25.02 5.68 7.10
N ALA A 7 -24.18 5.99 8.09
CA ALA A 7 -22.75 6.23 7.89
C ALA A 7 -22.01 5.00 7.34
N ILE A 8 -22.32 3.80 7.86
CA ILE A 8 -21.76 2.53 7.36
C ILE A 8 -22.16 2.30 5.89
N GLN A 9 -23.41 2.61 5.51
CA GLN A 9 -23.84 2.51 4.11
C GLN A 9 -23.11 3.50 3.21
N THR A 10 -22.94 4.76 3.63
CA THR A 10 -22.18 5.75 2.86
C THR A 10 -20.71 5.35 2.68
N ILE A 11 -20.12 4.70 3.68
CA ILE A 11 -18.76 4.15 3.57
C ILE A 11 -18.73 2.95 2.62
N LYS A 12 -19.77 2.12 2.61
CA LYS A 12 -19.89 0.96 1.69
C LYS A 12 -20.06 1.41 0.23
N GLU A 13 -20.84 2.46 -0.02
CA GLU A 13 -21.00 3.08 -1.35
C GLU A 13 -19.77 3.91 -1.75
N GLY A 14 -19.09 4.54 -0.79
CA GLY A 14 -17.84 5.26 -0.98
C GLY A 14 -16.61 4.37 -1.12
N LYS A 15 -16.71 3.08 -0.77
CA LYS A 15 -15.60 2.11 -0.76
C LYS A 15 -14.89 2.05 -2.12
N TRP A 16 -15.65 1.96 -3.21
CA TRP A 16 -15.11 1.99 -4.58
C TRP A 16 -14.40 3.32 -4.91
N LYS A 17 -14.96 4.47 -4.48
CA LYS A 17 -14.39 5.79 -4.73
C LYS A 17 -13.12 6.05 -3.91
N LEU A 18 -13.06 5.54 -2.69
CA LEU A 18 -11.91 5.70 -1.79
C LEU A 18 -10.74 4.81 -2.22
N GLU A 19 -11.03 3.57 -2.62
CA GLU A 19 -10.02 2.65 -3.19
C GLU A 19 -9.47 3.21 -4.51
N ALA A 20 -10.32 3.78 -5.36
CA ALA A 20 -9.90 4.45 -6.59
C ALA A 20 -9.09 5.75 -6.34
N ALA A 21 -9.43 6.52 -5.30
CA ALA A 21 -8.68 7.71 -4.92
C ALA A 21 -7.29 7.38 -4.37
N VAL A 22 -7.18 6.35 -3.51
CA VAL A 22 -5.89 5.87 -3.01
C VAL A 22 -5.05 5.24 -4.11
N PHE A 23 -5.67 4.47 -5.01
CA PHE A 23 -5.01 3.89 -6.18
C PHE A 23 -4.48 4.96 -7.13
N SER A 24 -5.30 5.97 -7.46
CA SER A 24 -4.88 7.08 -8.34
C SER A 24 -3.81 7.97 -7.70
N LEU A 25 -3.93 8.32 -6.42
CA LEU A 25 -2.87 9.04 -5.70
C LEU A 25 -1.56 8.24 -5.71
N GLY A 26 -1.59 6.96 -5.35
CA GLY A 26 -0.39 6.12 -5.33
C GLY A 26 0.23 5.89 -6.70
N CYS A 27 -0.58 5.76 -7.76
CA CYS A 27 -0.07 5.74 -9.14
C CYS A 27 0.56 7.08 -9.55
N THR A 28 0.03 8.21 -9.08
CA THR A 28 0.54 9.55 -9.45
C THR A 28 1.91 9.83 -8.80
N PHE A 29 2.16 9.33 -7.59
CA PHE A 29 3.46 9.49 -6.91
C PHE A 29 4.51 8.41 -7.29
N GLY A 30 4.08 7.29 -7.89
CA GLY A 30 4.92 6.13 -8.16
C GLY A 30 5.54 6.03 -9.56
N ILE A 31 5.17 6.90 -10.49
CA ILE A 31 5.69 6.88 -11.86
C ILE A 31 6.76 7.98 -11.99
N PRO A 32 8.06 7.66 -12.02
CA PRO A 32 9.07 8.65 -12.35
C PRO A 32 8.95 9.05 -13.82
N GLU A 33 9.11 10.34 -14.11
CA GLU A 33 9.29 10.87 -15.47
C GLU A 33 10.37 10.07 -16.22
N PHE A 34 10.13 9.80 -17.50
CA PHE A 34 11.04 9.07 -18.36
C PHE A 34 12.32 9.88 -18.57
N VAL A 35 13.36 9.63 -17.76
CA VAL A 35 14.70 10.16 -18.02
C VAL A 35 15.35 9.33 -19.13
N TYR A 36 15.74 10.01 -20.21
CA TYR A 36 16.47 9.47 -21.35
C TYR A 36 17.97 9.65 -21.09
N ALA A 37 18.70 8.59 -20.77
CA ALA A 37 20.16 8.60 -20.63
C ALA A 37 20.87 7.84 -21.77
N VAL A 38 22.00 8.37 -22.24
CA VAL A 38 22.74 7.96 -23.45
C VAL A 38 23.66 6.75 -23.23
N ASP A 39 24.00 6.40 -21.99
CA ASP A 39 25.06 5.43 -21.66
C ASP A 39 24.53 4.03 -21.20
N PRO A 40 25.00 2.90 -21.74
CA PRO A 40 24.41 1.57 -21.48
C PRO A 40 24.53 1.07 -20.04
N GLN A 41 25.62 1.34 -19.31
CA GLN A 41 25.71 0.97 -17.89
C GLN A 41 24.77 1.81 -17.02
N THR A 42 24.68 3.11 -17.33
CA THR A 42 23.76 4.04 -16.66
C THR A 42 22.30 3.63 -16.91
N LYS A 43 21.97 3.16 -18.13
CA LYS A 43 20.64 2.62 -18.46
C LYS A 43 20.24 1.40 -17.63
N LEU A 44 21.17 0.50 -17.31
CA LEU A 44 20.86 -0.69 -16.49
C LEU A 44 20.61 -0.33 -15.03
N VAL A 45 21.42 0.57 -14.46
CA VAL A 45 21.24 1.05 -13.08
C VAL A 45 19.94 1.84 -12.97
N GLU A 46 19.67 2.70 -13.94
CA GLU A 46 18.45 3.51 -13.97
C GLU A 46 17.20 2.66 -14.18
N ALA A 47 17.24 1.67 -15.08
CA ALA A 47 16.15 0.70 -15.25
C ALA A 47 15.91 -0.12 -13.97
N GLY A 48 16.98 -0.56 -13.29
CA GLY A 48 16.88 -1.25 -12.01
C GLY A 48 16.21 -0.39 -10.93
N ASN A 49 16.57 0.90 -10.85
CA ASN A 49 15.96 1.84 -9.91
C ASN A 49 14.49 2.15 -10.27
N LYS A 50 14.15 2.25 -11.56
CA LYS A 50 12.77 2.43 -12.04
C LYS A 50 11.87 1.24 -11.64
N VAL A 51 12.36 0.01 -11.83
CA VAL A 51 11.61 -1.21 -11.43
C VAL A 51 11.39 -1.24 -9.92
N LYS A 52 12.40 -0.92 -9.11
CA LYS A 52 12.28 -0.83 -7.64
C LYS A 52 11.23 0.21 -7.22
N ALA A 53 11.22 1.37 -7.86
CA ALA A 53 10.27 2.43 -7.56
C ALA A 53 8.82 2.01 -7.83
N ILE A 54 8.55 1.45 -9.02
CA ILE A 54 7.21 0.99 -9.41
C ILE A 54 6.74 -0.14 -8.49
N LEU A 55 7.61 -1.11 -8.20
CA LEU A 55 7.26 -2.26 -7.36
C LEU A 55 7.01 -1.84 -5.90
N THR A 56 7.79 -0.89 -5.37
CA THR A 56 7.57 -0.31 -4.03
C THR A 56 6.25 0.47 -3.97
N ALA A 57 5.96 1.27 -5.00
CA ALA A 57 4.72 2.05 -5.08
C ALA A 57 3.48 1.12 -5.12
N LEU A 58 3.54 0.04 -5.90
CA LEU A 58 2.48 -0.99 -5.94
C LEU A 58 2.23 -1.62 -4.56
N VAL A 59 3.29 -2.03 -3.86
CA VAL A 59 3.15 -2.62 -2.53
C VAL A 59 2.55 -1.62 -1.54
N ALA A 60 3.00 -0.37 -1.57
CA ALA A 60 2.47 0.69 -0.70
C ALA A 60 0.98 0.95 -0.95
N VAL A 61 0.54 0.97 -2.21
CA VAL A 61 -0.88 1.14 -2.57
C VAL A 61 -1.74 -0.01 -2.06
N VAL A 62 -1.33 -1.25 -2.30
CA VAL A 62 -2.07 -2.43 -1.83
C VAL A 62 -2.16 -2.46 -0.31
N GLY A 63 -1.07 -2.11 0.38
CA GLY A 63 -1.04 -2.02 1.84
C GLY A 63 -1.97 -0.94 2.40
N ALA A 64 -1.96 0.26 1.80
CA ALA A 64 -2.82 1.36 2.20
C ALA A 64 -4.31 1.01 2.01
N ILE A 65 -4.66 0.36 0.90
CA ILE A 65 -6.00 -0.14 0.62
C ILE A 65 -6.44 -1.16 1.68
N ALA A 66 -5.60 -2.16 1.98
CA ALA A 66 -5.91 -3.20 2.95
C ALA A 66 -6.06 -2.63 4.37
N ALA A 67 -5.20 -1.68 4.78
CA ALA A 67 -5.29 -1.01 6.07
C ALA A 67 -6.59 -0.22 6.19
N THR A 68 -6.97 0.53 5.15
CA THR A 68 -8.20 1.32 5.12
C THR A 68 -9.45 0.42 5.24
N LYS A 69 -9.45 -0.73 4.57
CA LYS A 69 -10.52 -1.73 4.69
C LYS A 69 -10.72 -2.23 6.11
N ILE A 70 -9.64 -2.44 6.86
CA ILE A 70 -9.70 -2.88 8.26
C ILE A 70 -10.33 -1.78 9.11
N VAL A 71 -9.82 -0.56 9.02
CA VAL A 71 -10.31 0.58 9.82
C VAL A 71 -11.80 0.81 9.58
N VAL A 72 -12.25 0.81 8.32
CA VAL A 72 -13.66 0.95 7.95
C VAL A 72 -14.54 -0.15 8.55
N LYS A 73 -14.05 -1.39 8.61
CA LYS A 73 -14.83 -2.53 9.11
C LYS A 73 -15.03 -2.46 10.63
N TYR A 74 -14.04 -1.99 11.37
CA TYR A 74 -14.06 -1.96 12.83
C TYR A 74 -14.50 -0.61 13.42
N LEU A 75 -14.54 0.46 12.63
CA LEU A 75 -15.04 1.79 13.01
C LEU A 75 -16.39 1.79 13.75
N PRO A 76 -17.43 1.05 13.30
CA PRO A 76 -18.73 1.06 13.99
C PRO A 76 -18.76 0.23 15.28
N TYR A 77 -17.70 -0.52 15.59
CA TYR A 77 -17.58 -1.37 16.77
C TYR A 77 -16.45 -0.88 17.72
N LEU A 78 -15.97 0.35 17.54
CA LEU A 78 -14.89 0.93 18.37
C LEU A 78 -15.26 1.10 19.85
N ASP A 79 -16.56 1.13 20.13
CA ASP A 79 -17.10 1.28 21.48
C ASP A 79 -16.85 0.00 22.31
N ASP A 80 -16.63 -1.15 21.65
CA ASP A 80 -16.31 -2.42 22.30
C ASP A 80 -14.78 -2.60 22.47
N PRO A 81 -14.28 -2.77 23.71
CA PRO A 81 -12.84 -2.85 23.97
C PRO A 81 -12.17 -4.06 23.29
N MET A 82 -12.93 -5.14 23.11
CA MET A 82 -12.45 -6.37 22.47
C MET A 82 -12.30 -6.21 20.94
N GLU A 83 -13.28 -5.57 20.31
CA GLU A 83 -13.29 -5.26 18.86
C GLU A 83 -12.17 -4.28 18.50
N LYS A 84 -11.95 -3.27 19.33
CA LYS A 84 -10.85 -2.31 19.18
C LYS A 84 -9.48 -3.00 19.21
N ASN A 85 -9.25 -3.94 20.13
CA ASN A 85 -8.00 -4.69 20.19
C ASN A 85 -7.77 -5.54 18.92
N ASN A 86 -8.83 -6.16 18.40
CA ASN A 86 -8.78 -6.93 17.16
C ASN A 86 -8.51 -6.04 15.94
N MET A 87 -9.05 -4.81 15.91
CA MET A 87 -8.73 -3.81 14.89
C MET A 87 -7.24 -3.47 14.89
N TYR A 88 -6.66 -3.14 16.04
CA TYR A 88 -5.23 -2.80 16.11
C TYR A 88 -4.33 -3.98 15.73
N LYS A 89 -4.69 -5.20 16.16
CA LYS A 89 -3.94 -6.40 15.80
C LYS A 89 -3.96 -6.68 14.30
N SER A 90 -5.13 -6.54 13.66
CA SER A 90 -5.25 -6.73 12.21
C SER A 90 -4.57 -5.60 11.42
N LEU A 91 -4.70 -4.34 11.87
CA LEU A 91 -4.08 -3.18 11.23
C LEU A 91 -2.55 -3.27 11.28
N THR A 92 -1.97 -3.57 12.45
CA THR A 92 -0.52 -3.74 12.61
C THR A 92 0.02 -4.90 11.78
N THR A 93 -0.74 -6.00 11.67
CA THR A 93 -0.37 -7.13 10.80
C THR A 93 -0.30 -6.70 9.33
N VAL A 94 -1.29 -5.96 8.84
CA VAL A 94 -1.28 -5.48 7.44
C VAL A 94 -0.16 -4.48 7.19
N LEU A 95 0.08 -3.55 8.12
CA LEU A 95 1.19 -2.61 8.01
C LEU A 95 2.55 -3.32 8.03
N LEU A 96 2.71 -4.34 8.88
CA LEU A 96 3.94 -5.14 8.95
C LEU A 96 4.17 -5.94 7.67
N VAL A 97 3.15 -6.60 7.13
CA VAL A 97 3.25 -7.33 5.86
C VAL A 97 3.55 -6.37 4.70
N THR A 98 2.96 -5.18 4.71
CA THR A 98 3.25 -4.13 3.71
C THR A 98 4.69 -3.65 3.81
N ALA A 99 5.18 -3.40 5.02
CA ALA A 99 6.57 -2.98 5.25
C ALA A 99 7.57 -4.07 4.81
N ILE A 100 7.28 -5.34 5.10
CA ILE A 100 8.08 -6.47 4.64
C ILE A 100 8.04 -6.56 3.10
N GLY A 101 6.85 -6.46 2.50
CA GLY A 101 6.69 -6.47 1.04
C GLY A 101 7.49 -5.37 0.36
N GLY A 102 7.48 -4.15 0.93
CA GLY A 102 8.27 -3.03 0.43
C GLY A 102 9.78 -3.26 0.60
N ALA A 103 10.21 -3.78 1.74
CA ALA A 103 11.61 -4.10 2.00
C ALA A 103 12.17 -5.19 1.07
N LEU A 104 11.35 -6.18 0.69
CA LEU A 104 11.76 -7.24 -0.23
C LEU A 104 12.14 -6.70 -1.62
N VAL A 105 11.48 -5.63 -2.09
CA VAL A 105 11.82 -4.97 -3.36
C VAL A 105 13.29 -4.50 -3.40
N TRP A 106 13.84 -4.15 -2.24
CA TRP A 106 15.21 -3.65 -2.10
C TRP A 106 16.21 -4.75 -1.78
N ILE A 107 15.83 -5.70 -0.92
CA ILE A 107 16.72 -6.76 -0.43
C ILE A 107 16.92 -7.86 -1.48
N VAL A 108 15.87 -8.25 -2.21
CA VAL A 108 15.95 -9.38 -3.16
C VAL A 108 17.01 -9.15 -4.25
N PRO A 109 17.07 -7.98 -4.93
CA PRO A 109 18.11 -7.74 -5.93
C PRO A 109 19.54 -7.77 -5.37
N TRP A 110 19.75 -7.29 -4.13
CA TRP A 110 21.05 -7.37 -3.46
C TRP A 110 21.43 -8.81 -3.13
N ALA A 111 20.47 -9.60 -2.61
CA ALA A 111 20.70 -11.00 -2.27
C ALA A 111 21.09 -11.83 -3.50
N TYR A 112 20.45 -11.61 -4.66
CA TYR A 112 20.87 -12.24 -5.92
C TYR A 112 22.28 -11.83 -6.35
N GLY A 113 22.68 -10.58 -6.09
CA GLY A 113 24.03 -10.10 -6.37
C GLY A 113 25.14 -10.74 -5.51
N LEU A 114 24.80 -11.40 -4.39
CA LEU A 114 25.76 -12.10 -3.53
C LEU A 114 26.09 -13.52 -4.01
N PHE A 115 25.24 -14.12 -4.84
CA PHE A 115 25.41 -15.48 -5.35
C PHE A 115 26.04 -15.52 -6.75
N ASN A 116 26.59 -14.39 -7.21
CA ASN A 116 27.16 -14.20 -8.53
C ASN A 116 28.64 -13.81 -8.45
#